data_AF-A0A4Y2AHJ9-F1
#
_entry.id   AF-A0A4Y2AHJ9-F1
#
_cell.length_a   1.000
_cell.length_b   1.000
_cell.length_c   1.000
_cell.angle_alpha   90.00
_cell.angle_beta   90.00
_cell.angle_gamma   90.00
#
_symmetry.space_group_name_H-M   'P 1'
#
loop_
_entity.id
_entity.type
_entity.pdbx_description
1 polymer ?
#
loop_
_entity_poly.entity_id
_entity_poly.type
_entity_poly.pdbx_seq_one_letter_code
_entity_poly.pdbx_strand_id
1 'polypeptide(L)'
;MNWNTHLKAQSTRATHLYHNLLKIAGKSWGVPLFHRRTLYKTVTERVLAHGAVAWCLEPSVRIARKLSTIQRPFLLAISGAYRTTSTAALQVILGIPPLHLQLQREARGTALFRLRLPLSTNVSDIDPSEIEEKATGWSTHPSEHLSPTQISLDDGGNINTGLRIYTDGSKTERGVGAAFCVLTDVNITHRWSTRLSLRNTVFQAEILALLKAVEHAVSLPTQQLTILVDNQASINSAANPKSHNSIARKIFKLLHSHPHIRVSWIKAHAGYIGNEEADRLAREAAETENFPETPLELPKSFIKTFLRQKMLATWQMAWDDGDTGRLIHNIIPKVSLHPINWTRNEVLFFTGHGPFPSFLHRFNLAETSFCSCGEIGTPIHYATVCLLTTSYHMAPPSQQHQPIWFRRVANNSTSRRKIHNLLHFLQRETSLFRPDPN
;
A
#
# COMPACT_ATOMS: atom_id res chain seq x y z
N MET A 1 10.15 -31.31 -9.51
CA MET A 1 10.33 -30.99 -8.06
C MET A 1 9.00 -31.21 -7.34
N ASN A 2 8.94 -32.01 -6.27
CA ASN A 2 7.71 -32.16 -5.47
C ASN A 2 7.51 -30.91 -4.61
N TRP A 3 6.49 -30.10 -4.91
CA TRP A 3 6.22 -28.81 -4.23
C TRP A 3 6.05 -28.94 -2.72
N ASN A 4 5.63 -30.12 -2.24
CA ASN A 4 5.54 -30.40 -0.82
C ASN A 4 6.90 -30.34 -0.12
N THR A 5 7.99 -30.73 -0.79
CA THR A 5 9.35 -30.68 -0.23
C THR A 5 9.80 -29.22 -0.06
N HIS A 6 9.51 -28.35 -1.03
CA HIS A 6 9.80 -26.92 -0.92
C HIS A 6 9.01 -26.26 0.22
N LEU A 7 7.70 -26.53 0.30
CA LEU A 7 6.86 -26.00 1.38
C LEU A 7 7.29 -26.51 2.77
N LYS A 8 7.77 -27.76 2.88
CA LYS A 8 8.37 -28.27 4.11
C LYS A 8 9.62 -27.48 4.49
N ALA A 9 10.54 -27.25 3.55
CA ALA A 9 11.73 -26.45 3.80
C ALA A 9 11.41 -25.00 4.21
N GLN A 10 10.43 -24.38 3.54
CA GLN A 10 9.94 -23.04 3.91
C GLN A 10 9.31 -23.02 5.30
N SER A 11 8.55 -24.07 5.66
CA SER A 11 8.01 -24.24 7.02
C SER A 11 9.12 -24.31 8.06
N THR A 12 10.19 -25.07 7.81
CA THR A 12 11.35 -25.17 8.72
C THR A 12 12.04 -23.82 8.90
N ARG A 13 12.23 -23.05 7.81
CA ARG A 13 12.80 -21.69 7.89
C ARG A 13 11.89 -20.75 8.67
N ALA A 14 10.58 -20.81 8.44
CA ALA A 14 9.61 -20.02 9.19
C ALA A 14 9.66 -20.33 10.68
N THR A 15 9.78 -21.61 11.08
CA THR A 15 9.91 -22.00 12.49
C THR A 15 11.14 -21.38 13.15
N HIS A 16 12.30 -21.39 12.47
CA HIS A 16 13.49 -20.73 12.99
C HIS A 16 13.30 -19.22 13.17
N LEU A 17 12.70 -18.54 12.18
CA LEU A 17 12.41 -17.11 12.27
C LEU A 17 11.41 -16.79 13.39
N TYR A 18 10.41 -17.66 13.59
CA TYR A 18 9.46 -17.55 14.68
C TYR A 18 10.15 -17.65 16.04
N HIS A 19 11.03 -18.64 16.24
CA HIS A 19 11.80 -18.74 17.49
C HIS A 19 12.69 -17.53 17.72
N ASN A 20 13.29 -16.97 16.67
CA ASN A 20 14.08 -15.73 16.80
C ASN A 20 13.20 -14.53 17.20
N LEU A 21 11.97 -14.42 16.66
CA LEU A 21 11.03 -13.39 17.10
C LEU A 21 10.67 -13.53 18.58
N LEU A 22 10.50 -14.77 19.08
CA LEU A 22 10.22 -15.01 20.50
C LEU A 22 11.38 -14.65 21.44
N LYS A 23 12.63 -14.65 20.96
CA LYS A 23 13.80 -14.27 21.78
C LYS A 23 13.83 -12.77 22.13
N ILE A 24 13.24 -11.93 21.29
CA ILE A 24 13.29 -10.46 21.43
C ILE A 24 11.97 -9.87 21.96
N ALA A 25 10.96 -10.71 22.16
CA ALA A 25 9.59 -10.27 22.39
C ALA A 25 8.73 -11.37 23.04
N GLY A 26 8.25 -11.11 24.26
CA GLY A 26 7.26 -11.92 24.94
C GLY A 26 5.84 -11.35 24.82
N LYS A 27 4.86 -11.97 25.50
CA LYS A 27 3.45 -11.50 25.49
C LYS A 27 3.26 -10.12 26.13
N SER A 28 4.09 -9.78 27.13
CA SER A 28 3.98 -8.56 27.95
C SER A 28 5.27 -7.74 28.00
N TRP A 29 6.34 -8.18 27.33
CA TRP A 29 7.66 -7.54 27.40
C TRP A 29 8.37 -7.57 26.04
N GLY A 30 9.42 -6.74 25.91
CA GLY A 30 10.30 -6.69 24.75
C GLY A 30 9.80 -5.75 23.65
N VAL A 31 10.21 -6.02 22.41
CA VAL A 31 9.98 -5.13 21.26
C VAL A 31 8.48 -4.81 21.06
N PRO A 32 8.08 -3.56 20.81
CA PRO A 32 6.68 -3.20 20.57
C PRO A 32 6.03 -3.90 19.36
N LEU A 33 4.69 -4.02 19.37
CA LEU A 33 3.89 -4.68 18.32
C LEU A 33 4.23 -4.18 16.92
N PHE A 34 4.33 -2.86 16.75
CA PHE A 34 4.65 -2.23 15.47
C PHE A 34 5.96 -2.78 14.87
N HIS A 35 7.01 -2.90 15.69
CA HIS A 35 8.30 -3.41 15.25
C HIS A 35 8.26 -4.92 14.98
N ARG A 36 7.56 -5.72 15.80
CA ARG A 36 7.35 -7.17 15.53
C ARG A 36 6.67 -7.38 14.18
N ARG A 37 5.64 -6.58 13.91
CA ARG A 37 4.93 -6.59 12.62
C ARG A 37 5.85 -6.21 11.47
N THR A 38 6.65 -5.16 11.63
CA THR A 38 7.63 -4.76 10.62
C THR A 38 8.59 -5.89 10.32
N LEU A 39 9.18 -6.53 11.34
CA LEU A 39 10.08 -7.68 11.18
C LEU A 39 9.41 -8.84 10.42
N TYR A 40 8.16 -9.17 10.76
CA TYR A 40 7.42 -10.20 10.03
C TYR A 40 7.28 -9.85 8.54
N LYS A 41 6.89 -8.62 8.21
CA LYS A 41 6.67 -8.18 6.82
C LYS A 41 7.96 -8.02 6.02
N THR A 42 9.05 -7.58 6.64
CA THR A 42 10.31 -7.30 5.95
C THR A 42 11.25 -8.50 5.90
N VAL A 43 11.16 -9.42 6.86
CA VAL A 43 12.02 -10.60 6.94
C VAL A 43 11.23 -11.87 6.62
N THR A 44 10.26 -12.24 7.45
CA THR A 44 9.56 -13.53 7.34
C THR A 44 8.79 -13.66 6.02
N GLU A 45 7.97 -12.67 5.67
CA GLU A 45 7.23 -12.69 4.40
C GLU A 45 8.18 -12.77 3.21
N ARG A 46 9.33 -12.07 3.24
CA ARG A 46 10.31 -12.08 2.14
C ARG A 46 11.01 -13.41 1.95
N VAL A 47 11.38 -14.07 3.06
CA VAL A 47 11.95 -15.42 3.01
C VAL A 47 10.93 -16.41 2.41
N LEU A 48 9.66 -16.30 2.81
CA LEU A 48 8.59 -17.17 2.33
C LEU A 48 8.18 -16.88 0.88
N ALA A 49 8.31 -15.63 0.43
CA ALA A 49 8.06 -15.21 -0.95
C ALA A 49 9.14 -15.67 -1.92
N HIS A 50 10.31 -16.07 -1.43
CA HIS A 50 11.39 -16.56 -2.28
C HIS A 50 10.94 -17.79 -3.08
N GLY A 51 10.94 -17.66 -4.40
CA GLY A 51 10.50 -18.72 -5.32
C GLY A 51 8.98 -18.91 -5.41
N ALA A 52 8.17 -18.03 -4.79
CA ALA A 52 6.71 -18.14 -4.80
C ALA A 52 6.11 -18.12 -6.23
N VAL A 53 6.78 -17.47 -7.19
CA VAL A 53 6.37 -17.47 -8.60
C VAL A 53 6.24 -18.87 -9.20
N ALA A 54 7.01 -19.86 -8.72
CA ALA A 54 6.98 -21.21 -9.25
C ALA A 54 5.81 -22.07 -8.74
N TRP A 55 5.16 -21.68 -7.63
CA TRP A 55 4.19 -22.56 -6.95
C TRP A 55 2.97 -21.84 -6.32
N CYS A 56 2.95 -20.51 -6.31
CA CYS A 56 1.93 -19.70 -5.65
C CYS A 56 1.21 -18.74 -6.60
N LEU A 57 1.29 -18.92 -7.92
CA LEU A 57 0.47 -18.16 -8.87
C LEU A 57 -1.03 -18.45 -8.67
N GLU A 58 -1.36 -19.72 -8.45
CA GLU A 58 -2.70 -20.24 -8.17
C GLU A 58 -2.64 -21.26 -7.03
N PRO A 59 -2.51 -20.80 -5.77
CA PRO A 59 -2.34 -21.71 -4.64
C PRO A 59 -3.61 -22.52 -4.41
N SER A 60 -3.50 -23.84 -4.38
CA SER A 60 -4.61 -24.71 -4.00
C SER A 60 -5.04 -24.48 -2.55
N VAL A 61 -6.27 -24.90 -2.21
CA VAL A 61 -6.79 -24.83 -0.83
C VAL A 61 -5.85 -25.49 0.18
N ARG A 62 -5.19 -26.59 -0.22
CA ARG A 62 -4.20 -27.29 0.63
C ARG A 62 -2.99 -26.42 0.93
N ILE A 63 -2.46 -25.72 -0.08
CA ILE A 63 -1.33 -24.78 0.09
C ILE A 63 -1.77 -23.59 0.96
N ALA A 64 -2.93 -23.02 0.70
CA ALA A 64 -3.47 -21.90 1.47
C ALA A 64 -3.63 -22.25 2.96
N ARG A 65 -4.17 -23.45 3.28
CA ARG A 65 -4.28 -23.95 4.65
C ARG A 65 -2.91 -24.11 5.31
N LYS A 66 -1.93 -24.71 4.61
CA LYS A 66 -0.57 -24.88 5.15
C LYS A 66 0.11 -23.55 5.44
N LEU A 67 -0.03 -22.56 4.55
CA LEU A 67 0.49 -21.21 4.76
C LEU A 67 -0.21 -20.49 5.92
N SER A 68 -1.51 -20.71 6.11
CA SER A 68 -2.24 -20.22 7.29
C SER A 68 -1.66 -20.79 8.60
N THR A 69 -1.34 -22.09 8.64
CA THR A 69 -0.67 -22.73 9.79
C THR A 69 0.71 -22.13 10.05
N ILE A 70 1.49 -21.81 8.99
CA ILE A 70 2.81 -21.17 9.12
C ILE A 70 2.68 -19.73 9.63
N GLN A 71 1.69 -18.98 9.17
CA GLN A 71 1.48 -17.58 9.56
C GLN A 71 0.94 -17.44 10.98
N ARG A 72 0.08 -18.35 11.44
CA ARG A 72 -0.64 -18.25 12.73
C ARG A 72 0.27 -17.98 13.95
N PRO A 73 1.40 -18.69 14.16
CA PRO A 73 2.30 -18.42 15.28
C PRO A 73 2.81 -16.97 15.30
N PHE A 74 3.13 -16.40 14.15
CA PHE A 74 3.57 -15.00 14.05
C PHE A 74 2.46 -14.04 14.45
N LEU A 75 1.23 -14.25 13.96
CA LEU A 75 0.09 -13.40 14.31
C LEU A 75 -0.17 -13.39 15.83
N LEU A 76 -0.05 -14.55 16.47
CA LEU A 76 -0.19 -14.69 17.92
C LEU A 76 0.97 -14.00 18.67
N ALA A 77 2.21 -14.14 18.21
CA ALA A 77 3.37 -13.49 18.83
C ALA A 77 3.37 -11.97 18.67
N ILE A 78 2.86 -11.46 17.55
CA ILE A 78 2.75 -10.02 17.27
C ILE A 78 1.64 -9.40 18.13
N SER A 79 0.45 -10.03 18.16
CA SER A 79 -0.72 -9.51 18.88
C SER A 79 -0.71 -9.76 20.39
N GLY A 80 -0.01 -10.80 20.85
CA GLY A 80 -0.11 -11.29 22.23
C GLY A 80 -1.46 -11.95 22.57
N ALA A 81 -2.30 -12.21 21.56
CA ALA A 81 -3.62 -12.79 21.70
C ALA A 81 -3.57 -14.25 22.18
N TYR A 82 -4.71 -14.76 22.68
CA TYR A 82 -4.83 -16.15 23.10
C TYR A 82 -4.80 -17.09 21.90
N ARG A 83 -4.28 -18.31 22.10
CA ARG A 83 -4.18 -19.35 21.06
C ARG A 83 -5.52 -19.77 20.46
N THR A 84 -6.64 -19.42 21.07
CA THR A 84 -8.00 -19.71 20.59
C THR A 84 -8.56 -18.59 19.70
N THR A 85 -7.89 -17.44 19.63
CA THR A 85 -8.30 -16.32 18.76
C THR A 85 -8.22 -16.74 17.29
N SER A 86 -9.24 -16.41 16.49
CA SER A 86 -9.28 -16.80 15.09
C SER A 86 -8.14 -16.16 14.28
N THR A 87 -7.56 -16.91 13.34
CA THR A 87 -6.51 -16.38 12.45
C THR A 87 -7.03 -15.18 11.64
N ALA A 88 -8.28 -15.27 11.14
CA ALA A 88 -8.92 -14.23 10.35
C ALA A 88 -9.03 -12.90 11.12
N ALA A 89 -9.45 -12.94 12.39
CA ALA A 89 -9.50 -11.74 13.23
C ALA A 89 -8.12 -11.13 13.44
N LEU A 90 -7.09 -11.95 13.69
CA LEU A 90 -5.72 -11.45 13.88
C LEU A 90 -5.14 -10.84 12.61
N GLN A 91 -5.43 -11.41 11.44
CA GLN A 91 -5.03 -10.84 10.15
C GLN A 91 -5.61 -9.43 9.98
N VAL A 92 -6.88 -9.24 10.29
CA VAL A 92 -7.56 -7.94 10.17
C VAL A 92 -7.05 -6.93 11.19
N ILE A 93 -6.97 -7.31 12.48
CA ILE A 93 -6.46 -6.44 13.56
C ILE A 93 -5.03 -5.98 13.23
N LEU A 94 -4.16 -6.89 12.79
CA LEU A 94 -2.76 -6.56 12.51
C LEU A 94 -2.58 -5.95 11.11
N GLY A 95 -3.61 -5.83 10.29
CA GLY A 95 -3.47 -5.42 8.90
C GLY A 95 -2.44 -6.26 8.13
N ILE A 96 -2.45 -7.57 8.38
CA ILE A 96 -1.58 -8.56 7.73
C ILE A 96 -2.50 -9.49 6.93
N PRO A 97 -2.44 -9.47 5.58
CA PRO A 97 -3.30 -10.31 4.76
C PRO A 97 -3.00 -11.81 4.97
N PRO A 98 -3.93 -12.71 4.62
CA PRO A 98 -3.64 -14.13 4.51
C PRO A 98 -2.38 -14.38 3.70
N LEU A 99 -1.44 -15.14 4.27
CA LEU A 99 -0.11 -15.31 3.68
C LEU A 99 -0.16 -15.78 2.22
N HIS A 100 -1.07 -16.70 1.88
CA HIS A 100 -1.22 -17.17 0.51
C HIS A 100 -1.63 -16.07 -0.48
N LEU A 101 -2.47 -15.10 -0.09
CA LEU A 101 -2.83 -13.96 -0.94
C LEU A 101 -1.65 -13.00 -1.13
N GLN A 102 -0.87 -12.76 -0.08
CA GLN A 102 0.35 -11.95 -0.16
C GLN A 102 1.40 -12.60 -1.08
N LEU A 103 1.65 -13.90 -0.92
CA LEU A 103 2.60 -14.64 -1.75
C LEU A 103 2.11 -14.73 -3.20
N GLN A 104 0.82 -14.90 -3.42
CA GLN A 104 0.22 -14.88 -4.75
C GLN A 104 0.39 -13.51 -5.43
N ARG A 105 0.18 -12.41 -4.71
CA ARG A 105 0.42 -11.06 -5.24
C ARG A 105 1.88 -10.89 -5.69
N GLU A 106 2.83 -11.34 -4.88
CA GLU A 106 4.27 -11.24 -5.20
C GLU A 106 4.70 -12.18 -6.32
N ALA A 107 4.14 -13.39 -6.37
CA ALA A 107 4.32 -14.35 -7.45
C ALA A 107 3.86 -13.75 -8.78
N ARG A 108 2.64 -13.19 -8.83
CA ARG A 108 2.07 -12.54 -10.03
C ARG A 108 2.90 -11.33 -10.46
N GLY A 109 3.32 -10.48 -9.53
CA GLY A 109 4.22 -9.38 -9.84
C GLY A 109 5.57 -9.85 -10.41
N THR A 110 6.12 -10.95 -9.89
CA THR A 110 7.38 -11.53 -10.40
C THR A 110 7.19 -12.11 -11.81
N ALA A 111 6.09 -12.81 -12.06
CA ALA A 111 5.74 -13.33 -13.38
C ALA A 111 5.68 -12.21 -14.43
N LEU A 112 4.94 -11.14 -14.13
CA LEU A 112 4.79 -9.99 -15.03
C LEU A 112 6.11 -9.21 -15.22
N PHE A 113 6.78 -8.81 -14.13
CA PHE A 113 7.90 -7.86 -14.22
C PHE A 113 9.26 -8.48 -14.55
N ARG A 114 9.48 -9.76 -14.24
CA ARG A 114 10.80 -10.40 -14.36
C ARG A 114 10.79 -11.53 -15.37
N LEU A 115 9.75 -12.37 -15.35
CA LEU A 115 9.68 -13.52 -16.25
C LEU A 115 8.96 -13.19 -17.57
N ARG A 116 8.31 -12.02 -17.66
CA ARG A 116 7.49 -11.61 -18.79
C ARG A 116 6.45 -12.68 -19.17
N LEU A 117 5.87 -13.34 -18.16
CA LEU A 117 4.86 -14.37 -18.34
C LEU A 117 3.46 -13.79 -18.16
N PRO A 118 2.52 -14.05 -19.09
CA PRO A 118 1.15 -13.60 -18.95
C PRO A 118 0.48 -14.33 -17.78
N LEU A 119 -0.51 -13.67 -17.18
CA LEU A 119 -1.37 -14.29 -16.18
C LEU A 119 -2.61 -14.88 -16.87
N SER A 120 -3.32 -15.78 -16.18
CA SER A 120 -4.63 -16.27 -16.64
C SER A 120 -5.57 -15.09 -16.89
N THR A 121 -6.36 -15.14 -17.98
CA THR A 121 -7.28 -14.07 -18.39
C THR A 121 -8.32 -13.74 -17.32
N ASN A 122 -8.69 -14.72 -16.48
CA ASN A 122 -9.57 -14.52 -15.32
C ASN A 122 -8.94 -13.64 -14.22
N VAL A 123 -7.61 -13.46 -14.25
CA VAL A 123 -6.84 -12.71 -13.25
C VAL A 123 -6.52 -11.31 -13.74
N SER A 124 -6.07 -11.18 -14.98
CA SER A 124 -5.56 -9.94 -15.56
C SER A 124 -5.58 -10.03 -17.09
N ASP A 125 -5.95 -8.92 -17.73
CA ASP A 125 -5.87 -8.71 -19.18
C ASP A 125 -4.52 -8.10 -19.62
N ILE A 126 -3.68 -7.69 -18.66
CA ILE A 126 -2.37 -7.10 -18.94
C ILE A 126 -1.42 -8.07 -19.66
N ASP A 127 -0.97 -7.68 -20.85
CA ASP A 127 0.13 -8.30 -21.55
C ASP A 127 1.49 -7.86 -20.94
N PRO A 128 2.40 -8.78 -20.55
CA PRO A 128 3.71 -8.42 -20.03
C PRO A 128 4.59 -7.58 -20.97
N SER A 129 4.36 -7.64 -22.29
CA SER A 129 5.06 -6.83 -23.29
C SER A 129 4.68 -5.35 -23.24
N GLU A 130 3.47 -5.04 -22.74
CA GLU A 130 3.01 -3.67 -22.55
C GLU A 130 3.57 -3.02 -21.27
N ILE A 131 4.30 -3.75 -20.42
CA ILE A 131 4.76 -3.22 -19.12
C ILE A 131 6.14 -2.60 -19.25
N GLU A 132 6.30 -1.40 -18.68
CA GLU A 132 7.53 -0.63 -18.80
C GLU A 132 8.79 -1.40 -18.40
N GLU A 133 9.83 -1.28 -19.22
CA GLU A 133 11.17 -1.76 -18.91
C GLU A 133 11.91 -0.69 -18.10
N LYS A 134 12.53 -1.09 -16.98
CA LYS A 134 13.43 -0.17 -16.27
C LYS A 134 14.80 -0.25 -16.93
N ALA A 135 15.29 0.89 -17.40
CA ALA A 135 16.63 0.97 -17.92
C ALA A 135 17.64 0.72 -16.77
N THR A 136 18.63 -0.13 -17.04
CA THR A 136 19.71 -0.50 -16.12
C THR A 136 21.04 0.04 -16.63
N GLY A 137 22.06 0.06 -15.76
CA GLY A 137 23.39 0.57 -16.10
C GLY A 137 23.41 2.07 -16.41
N TRP A 138 24.53 2.54 -16.98
CA TRP A 138 24.70 3.90 -17.47
C TRP A 138 24.31 3.97 -18.95
N SER A 139 23.59 4.99 -19.37
CA SER A 139 23.28 5.18 -20.80
C SER A 139 24.38 5.91 -21.58
N THR A 140 25.30 6.53 -20.86
CA THR A 140 26.37 7.42 -21.31
C THR A 140 27.54 7.34 -20.32
N HIS A 141 28.74 7.77 -20.71
CA HIS A 141 29.89 7.72 -19.80
C HIS A 141 29.63 8.60 -18.55
N PRO A 142 30.08 8.22 -17.33
CA PRO A 142 29.83 9.02 -16.12
C PRO A 142 30.35 10.47 -16.16
N SER A 143 31.30 10.77 -17.05
CA SER A 143 31.80 12.14 -17.28
C SER A 143 30.92 12.96 -18.22
N GLU A 144 29.98 12.34 -18.94
CA GLU A 144 29.03 13.06 -19.79
C GLU A 144 27.92 13.65 -18.93
N HIS A 145 27.84 14.97 -18.93
CA HIS A 145 26.81 15.74 -18.23
C HIS A 145 26.28 16.83 -19.17
N LEU A 146 25.06 17.29 -18.89
CA LEU A 146 24.52 18.46 -19.56
C LEU A 146 25.31 19.69 -19.14
N SER A 147 25.36 20.72 -19.99
CA SER A 147 26.08 21.94 -19.62
C SER A 147 25.40 22.60 -18.40
N PRO A 148 26.14 23.23 -17.49
CA PRO A 148 25.57 23.78 -16.24
C PRO A 148 24.46 24.81 -16.45
N THR A 149 24.44 25.47 -17.61
CA THR A 149 23.45 26.51 -17.96
C THR A 149 22.26 25.97 -18.76
N GLN A 150 22.27 24.67 -19.08
CA GLN A 150 21.22 24.04 -19.88
C GLN A 150 19.99 23.69 -19.06
N ILE A 151 20.15 23.44 -17.76
CA ILE A 151 19.06 23.14 -16.85
C ILE A 151 19.03 24.19 -15.75
N SER A 152 17.86 24.79 -15.54
CA SER A 152 17.57 25.68 -14.43
C SER A 152 16.41 25.13 -13.61
N LEU A 153 16.57 25.12 -12.28
CA LEU A 153 15.47 24.83 -11.34
C LEU A 153 14.92 26.09 -10.67
N ASP A 154 15.50 27.25 -10.97
CA ASP A 154 14.94 28.55 -10.60
C ASP A 154 13.76 28.89 -11.52
N ASP A 155 12.81 29.69 -11.01
CA ASP A 155 11.60 30.05 -11.75
C ASP A 155 11.97 30.83 -13.03
N GLY A 156 11.80 30.17 -14.17
CA GLY A 156 12.05 30.69 -15.50
C GLY A 156 10.98 31.64 -16.02
N GLY A 157 9.99 32.03 -15.20
CA GLY A 157 8.88 32.92 -15.59
C GLY A 157 9.30 34.27 -16.16
N ASN A 158 10.49 34.76 -15.81
CA ASN A 158 11.04 36.02 -16.33
C ASN A 158 11.67 35.89 -17.73
N ILE A 159 11.74 34.67 -18.29
CA ILE A 159 12.27 34.44 -19.63
C ILE A 159 11.23 34.90 -20.65
N ASN A 160 11.47 36.09 -21.22
CA ASN A 160 10.56 36.75 -22.16
C ASN A 160 11.13 36.89 -23.58
N THR A 161 12.37 36.48 -23.80
CA THR A 161 13.07 36.61 -25.07
C THR A 161 13.26 35.25 -25.74
N GLY A 162 13.09 35.20 -27.05
CA GLY A 162 13.31 34.00 -27.86
C GLY A 162 12.13 33.02 -27.83
N LEU A 163 12.35 31.86 -28.44
CA LEU A 163 11.31 30.85 -28.58
C LEU A 163 11.13 30.08 -27.26
N ARG A 164 9.89 29.99 -26.80
CA ARG A 164 9.54 29.29 -25.55
C ARG A 164 8.61 28.13 -25.85
N ILE A 165 8.93 26.96 -25.33
CA ILE A 165 8.07 25.78 -25.41
C ILE A 165 7.58 25.48 -24.00
N TYR A 166 6.29 25.32 -23.81
CA TYR A 166 5.70 24.96 -22.52
C TYR A 166 5.17 23.54 -22.62
N THR A 167 5.35 22.75 -21.57
CA THR A 167 4.94 21.34 -21.53
C THR A 167 4.08 21.07 -20.32
N ASP A 168 3.06 20.25 -20.47
CA ASP A 168 2.28 19.78 -19.32
C ASP A 168 1.73 18.35 -19.54
N GLY A 169 1.37 17.69 -18.44
CA GLY A 169 0.68 16.42 -18.42
C GLY A 169 -0.48 16.41 -17.42
N SER A 170 -1.64 15.94 -17.86
CA SER A 170 -2.86 15.92 -17.07
C SER A 170 -3.38 14.51 -16.87
N LYS A 171 -4.00 14.25 -15.70
CA LYS A 171 -4.78 13.03 -15.45
C LYS A 171 -6.15 13.39 -14.90
N THR A 172 -7.18 12.89 -15.57
CA THR A 172 -8.57 13.03 -15.16
C THR A 172 -9.16 11.66 -14.87
N GLU A 173 -10.45 11.61 -14.51
CA GLU A 173 -11.17 10.35 -14.37
C GLU A 173 -11.38 9.64 -15.72
N ARG A 174 -11.36 10.40 -16.83
CA ARG A 174 -11.60 9.91 -18.18
C ARG A 174 -10.33 9.44 -18.88
N GLY A 175 -9.18 10.03 -18.59
CA GLY A 175 -7.95 9.67 -19.28
C GLY A 175 -6.70 10.36 -18.73
N VAL A 176 -5.62 10.21 -19.49
CA VAL A 176 -4.34 10.88 -19.25
C VAL A 176 -3.96 11.59 -20.55
N GLY A 177 -3.51 12.83 -20.47
CA GLY A 177 -3.16 13.63 -21.64
C GLY A 177 -1.80 14.28 -21.45
N ALA A 178 -1.04 14.42 -22.53
CA ALA A 178 0.26 15.09 -22.57
C ALA A 178 0.21 16.15 -23.66
N ALA A 179 0.80 17.31 -23.41
CA ALA A 179 0.81 18.39 -24.40
C ALA A 179 2.05 19.28 -24.30
N PHE A 180 2.37 19.92 -25.42
CA PHE A 180 3.24 21.08 -25.42
C PHE A 180 2.70 22.14 -26.39
N CYS A 181 3.04 23.39 -26.12
CA CYS A 181 2.78 24.50 -27.03
C CYS A 181 4.01 25.38 -27.18
N VAL A 182 4.12 26.02 -28.35
CA VAL A 182 5.20 26.95 -28.66
C VAL A 182 4.65 28.37 -28.61
N LEU A 183 5.30 29.22 -27.82
CA LEU A 183 4.99 30.63 -27.68
C LEU A 183 6.12 31.45 -28.32
N THR A 184 5.76 32.25 -29.31
CA THR A 184 6.65 33.26 -29.92
C THR A 184 6.08 34.63 -29.55
N ASP A 185 6.86 35.44 -28.84
CA ASP A 185 6.43 36.71 -28.24
C ASP A 185 5.20 36.57 -27.32
N VAL A 186 4.00 36.77 -27.84
CA VAL A 186 2.73 36.62 -27.11
C VAL A 186 1.75 35.65 -27.78
N ASN A 187 2.15 35.05 -28.91
CA ASN A 187 1.28 34.22 -29.74
C ASN A 187 1.67 32.75 -29.67
N ILE A 188 0.67 31.87 -29.50
CA ILE A 188 0.85 30.43 -29.60
C ILE A 188 0.94 30.05 -31.07
N THR A 189 2.12 29.65 -31.53
CA THR A 189 2.41 29.36 -32.94
C THR A 189 2.31 27.88 -33.28
N HIS A 190 2.45 27.00 -32.28
CA HIS A 190 2.35 25.56 -32.48
C HIS A 190 1.76 24.87 -31.25
N ARG A 191 1.05 23.77 -31.49
CA ARG A 191 0.40 22.95 -30.46
C ARG A 191 0.59 21.48 -30.80
N TRP A 192 0.89 20.70 -29.79
CA TRP A 192 0.88 19.25 -29.84
C TRP A 192 0.22 18.72 -28.58
N SER A 193 -0.62 17.71 -28.74
CA SER A 193 -1.24 17.01 -27.63
C SER A 193 -1.55 15.58 -28.02
N THR A 194 -1.58 14.70 -27.04
CA THR A 194 -1.91 13.29 -27.22
C THR A 194 -2.60 12.74 -25.99
N ARG A 195 -3.40 11.70 -26.20
CA ARG A 195 -4.04 10.92 -25.17
C ARG A 195 -3.23 9.67 -24.87
N LEU A 196 -3.15 9.32 -23.60
CA LEU A 196 -2.57 8.09 -23.08
C LEU A 196 -3.67 7.24 -22.42
N SER A 197 -3.38 5.97 -22.17
CA SER A 197 -4.30 5.09 -21.46
C SER A 197 -4.59 5.64 -20.07
N LEU A 198 -5.82 5.47 -19.57
CA LEU A 198 -6.21 5.78 -18.19
C LEU A 198 -5.33 5.04 -17.14
N ARG A 199 -4.68 3.95 -17.57
CA ARG A 199 -3.74 3.15 -16.78
C ARG A 199 -2.35 3.81 -16.61
N ASN A 200 -2.01 4.83 -17.40
CA ASN A 200 -0.77 5.59 -17.29
C ASN A 200 -0.80 6.61 -16.12
N THR A 201 0.36 7.15 -15.74
CA THR A 201 0.47 8.19 -14.68
C THR A 201 0.60 9.59 -15.25
N VAL A 202 0.26 10.62 -14.46
CA VAL A 202 0.56 12.04 -14.78
C VAL A 202 2.03 12.21 -15.15
N PHE A 203 2.93 11.64 -14.33
CA PHE A 203 4.37 11.66 -14.60
C PHE A 203 4.77 11.11 -15.98
N GLN A 204 4.07 10.08 -16.47
CA GLN A 204 4.34 9.54 -17.81
C GLN A 204 3.90 10.52 -18.91
N ALA A 205 2.81 11.24 -18.71
CA ALA A 205 2.39 12.31 -19.60
C ALA A 205 3.36 13.50 -19.58
N GLU A 206 3.74 14.00 -18.41
CA GLU A 206 4.66 15.14 -18.29
C GLU A 206 6.02 14.85 -18.93
N ILE A 207 6.58 13.65 -18.71
CA ILE A 207 7.87 13.30 -19.31
C ILE A 207 7.76 13.02 -20.81
N LEU A 208 6.61 12.55 -21.30
CA LEU A 208 6.36 12.40 -22.73
C LEU A 208 6.20 13.76 -23.41
N ALA A 209 5.46 14.68 -22.80
CA ALA A 209 5.32 16.07 -23.25
C ALA A 209 6.70 16.74 -23.37
N LEU A 210 7.55 16.56 -22.37
CA LEU A 210 8.94 17.02 -22.41
C LEU A 210 9.74 16.38 -23.55
N LEU A 211 9.63 15.06 -23.76
CA LEU A 211 10.28 14.41 -24.90
C LEU A 211 9.84 15.01 -26.23
N LYS A 212 8.54 15.23 -26.42
CA LYS A 212 8.00 15.78 -27.66
C LYS A 212 8.37 17.23 -27.87
N ALA A 213 8.43 18.03 -26.81
CA ALA A 213 8.96 19.38 -26.86
C ALA A 213 10.45 19.41 -27.25
N VAL A 214 11.26 18.49 -26.71
CA VAL A 214 12.69 18.39 -27.07
C VAL A 214 12.87 17.91 -28.52
N GLU A 215 12.12 16.90 -28.96
CA GLU A 215 12.12 16.42 -30.35
C GLU A 215 11.72 17.55 -31.32
N HIS A 216 10.73 18.37 -30.96
CA HIS A 216 10.35 19.55 -31.72
C HIS A 216 11.43 20.63 -31.69
N ALA A 217 12.04 20.91 -30.54
CA ALA A 217 13.12 21.88 -30.43
C ALA A 217 14.34 21.52 -31.29
N VAL A 218 14.68 20.23 -31.39
CA VAL A 218 15.77 19.72 -32.22
C VAL A 218 15.52 19.94 -33.72
N SER A 219 14.26 19.98 -34.18
CA SER A 219 13.94 20.20 -35.59
C SER A 219 13.93 21.68 -36.00
N LEU A 220 14.04 22.60 -35.05
CA LEU A 220 14.07 24.04 -35.31
C LEU A 220 15.49 24.53 -35.60
N PRO A 221 15.65 25.64 -36.35
CA PRO A 221 16.95 26.26 -36.57
C PRO A 221 17.65 26.60 -35.25
N THR A 222 18.99 26.53 -35.23
CA THR A 222 19.82 26.80 -34.05
C THR A 222 19.64 28.24 -33.56
N GLN A 223 18.67 28.45 -32.69
CA GLN A 223 18.41 29.68 -31.95
C GLN A 223 18.31 29.37 -30.46
N GLN A 224 18.48 30.39 -29.62
CA GLN A 224 18.30 30.22 -28.18
C GLN A 224 16.85 29.87 -27.88
N LEU A 225 16.63 28.65 -27.40
CA LEU A 225 15.32 28.06 -27.15
C LEU A 225 15.24 27.61 -25.69
N THR A 226 14.14 27.91 -25.03
CA THR A 226 13.90 27.45 -23.66
C THR A 226 12.60 26.66 -23.56
N ILE A 227 12.69 25.44 -23.06
CA ILE A 227 11.56 24.60 -22.69
C ILE A 227 11.25 24.85 -21.22
N LEU A 228 10.02 25.23 -20.93
CA LEU A 228 9.53 25.59 -19.61
C LEU A 228 8.62 24.46 -19.11
N VAL A 229 8.98 23.90 -17.96
CA VAL A 229 8.35 22.71 -17.38
C VAL A 229 7.99 22.99 -15.94
N ASP A 230 6.76 22.72 -15.52
CA ASP A 230 6.32 22.96 -14.15
C ASP A 230 6.57 21.76 -13.20
N ASN A 231 6.82 20.57 -13.75
CA ASN A 231 7.25 19.40 -12.98
C ASN A 231 8.78 19.24 -12.89
N GLN A 232 9.34 19.60 -11.72
CA GLN A 232 10.75 19.38 -11.38
C GLN A 232 11.18 17.89 -11.47
N ALA A 233 10.30 16.93 -11.20
CA ALA A 233 10.65 15.51 -11.27
C ALA A 233 10.96 15.07 -12.70
N SER A 234 10.28 15.63 -13.70
CA SER A 234 10.58 15.40 -15.12
C SER A 234 11.95 15.96 -15.49
N ILE A 235 12.26 17.19 -15.07
CA ILE A 235 13.58 17.82 -15.28
C ILE A 235 14.69 17.00 -14.62
N ASN A 236 14.54 16.69 -13.32
CA ASN A 236 15.54 15.92 -12.58
C ASN A 236 15.78 14.53 -13.17
N SER A 237 14.71 13.89 -13.68
CA SER A 237 14.83 12.59 -14.36
C SER A 237 15.57 12.72 -15.69
N ALA A 238 15.25 13.74 -16.49
CA ALA A 238 15.86 14.01 -17.79
C ALA A 238 17.32 14.49 -17.68
N ALA A 239 17.67 15.17 -16.59
CA ALA A 239 19.03 15.61 -16.28
C ALA A 239 19.95 14.44 -15.87
N ASN A 240 19.38 13.32 -15.44
CA ASN A 240 20.11 12.22 -14.83
C ASN A 240 20.45 11.13 -15.87
N PRO A 241 21.73 10.96 -16.29
CA PRO A 241 22.13 9.92 -17.24
C PRO A 241 21.94 8.49 -16.69
N LYS A 242 21.72 8.34 -15.39
CA LYS A 242 21.46 7.06 -14.72
C LYS A 242 19.97 6.84 -14.45
N SER A 243 19.07 7.69 -14.97
CA SER A 243 17.63 7.52 -14.78
C SER A 243 17.18 6.11 -15.17
N HIS A 244 16.25 5.53 -14.41
CA HIS A 244 15.66 4.23 -14.74
C HIS A 244 14.57 4.32 -15.80
N ASN A 245 14.16 5.54 -16.16
CA ASN A 245 13.13 5.80 -17.15
C ASN A 245 13.78 5.93 -18.55
N SER A 246 13.29 5.16 -19.52
CA SER A 246 13.82 5.12 -20.89
C SER A 246 13.59 6.42 -21.66
N ILE A 247 12.44 7.07 -21.47
CA ILE A 247 12.12 8.40 -22.03
C ILE A 247 13.10 9.44 -21.48
N ALA A 248 13.34 9.42 -20.16
CA ALA A 248 14.30 10.34 -19.53
C ALA A 248 15.71 10.22 -20.14
N ARG A 249 16.17 8.98 -20.40
CA ARG A 249 17.47 8.75 -21.07
C ARG A 249 17.49 9.24 -22.51
N LYS A 250 16.37 9.13 -23.24
CA LYS A 250 16.24 9.69 -24.59
C LYS A 250 16.35 11.22 -24.55
N ILE A 251 15.63 11.85 -23.62
CA ILE A 251 15.71 13.31 -23.40
C ILE A 251 17.15 13.72 -23.06
N PHE A 252 17.80 13.04 -22.12
CA PHE A 252 19.19 13.31 -21.75
C PHE A 252 20.12 13.32 -22.99
N LYS A 253 20.04 12.29 -23.83
CA LYS A 253 20.86 12.18 -25.04
C LYS A 253 20.59 13.31 -26.02
N LEU A 254 19.32 13.65 -26.26
CA LEU A 254 18.93 14.74 -27.14
C LEU A 254 19.44 16.09 -26.64
N LEU A 255 19.28 16.38 -25.35
CA LEU A 255 19.79 17.60 -24.73
C LEU A 255 21.33 17.66 -24.77
N HIS A 256 22.01 16.55 -24.49
CA HIS A 256 23.48 16.49 -24.52
C HIS A 256 24.04 16.80 -25.93
N SER A 257 23.38 16.32 -26.99
CA SER A 257 23.76 16.62 -28.37
C SER A 257 23.38 18.03 -28.84
N HIS A 258 22.52 18.75 -28.11
CA HIS A 258 21.98 20.06 -28.49
C HIS A 258 22.08 21.07 -27.34
N PRO A 259 23.30 21.56 -27.01
CA PRO A 259 23.53 22.42 -25.84
C PRO A 259 22.82 23.79 -25.89
N HIS A 260 22.28 24.18 -27.04
CA HIS A 260 21.51 25.41 -27.21
C HIS A 260 20.06 25.31 -26.70
N ILE A 261 19.54 24.09 -26.52
CA ILE A 261 18.20 23.83 -25.96
C ILE A 261 18.30 23.88 -24.44
N ARG A 262 17.69 24.88 -23.82
CA ARG A 262 17.61 25.01 -22.36
C ARG A 262 16.29 24.44 -21.84
N VAL A 263 16.31 23.89 -20.64
CA VAL A 263 15.13 23.45 -19.89
C VAL A 263 15.11 24.20 -18.56
N SER A 264 14.05 24.96 -18.30
CA SER A 264 13.88 25.69 -17.05
C SER A 264 12.61 25.27 -16.36
N TRP A 265 12.70 25.13 -15.04
CA TRP A 265 11.51 25.00 -14.21
C TRP A 265 10.70 26.31 -14.23
N ILE A 266 9.38 26.20 -14.15
CA ILE A 266 8.49 27.32 -13.88
C ILE A 266 7.48 26.97 -12.81
N LYS A 267 6.99 27.97 -12.10
CA LYS A 267 5.93 27.76 -11.11
C LYS A 267 4.60 27.40 -11.79
N ALA A 268 4.00 26.28 -11.37
CA ALA A 268 2.64 25.89 -11.77
C ALA A 268 1.59 26.93 -11.32
N HIS A 269 0.55 27.13 -12.12
CA HIS A 269 -0.60 28.01 -11.84
C HIS A 269 -0.20 29.46 -11.49
N ALA A 270 0.90 29.96 -12.09
CA ALA A 270 1.36 31.33 -11.94
C ALA A 270 0.82 32.27 -13.01
N GLY A 271 -0.09 31.81 -13.89
CA GLY A 271 -0.71 32.63 -14.94
C GLY A 271 0.16 32.83 -16.17
N TYR A 272 1.19 32.01 -16.37
CA TYR A 272 2.00 32.04 -17.59
C TYR A 272 1.19 31.54 -18.78
N ILE A 273 0.93 32.40 -19.77
CA ILE A 273 0.06 32.11 -20.92
C ILE A 273 0.37 30.75 -21.57
N GLY A 274 1.65 30.45 -21.82
CA GLY A 274 2.05 29.18 -22.41
C GLY A 274 1.86 27.97 -21.49
N ASN A 275 2.03 28.13 -20.18
CA ASN A 275 1.79 27.05 -19.23
C ASN A 275 0.29 26.74 -19.12
N GLU A 276 -0.54 27.77 -19.01
CA GLU A 276 -2.01 27.61 -18.95
C GLU A 276 -2.54 26.98 -20.26
N GLU A 277 -1.97 27.32 -21.42
CA GLU A 277 -2.34 26.67 -22.69
C GLU A 277 -1.87 25.21 -22.76
N ALA A 278 -0.67 24.89 -22.30
CA ALA A 278 -0.20 23.50 -22.23
C ALA A 278 -1.09 22.65 -21.30
N ASP A 279 -1.46 23.17 -20.13
CA ASP A 279 -2.40 22.52 -19.19
C ASP A 279 -3.79 22.34 -19.79
N ARG A 280 -4.31 23.37 -20.46
CA ARG A 280 -5.58 23.28 -21.19
C ARG A 280 -5.54 22.17 -22.25
N LEU A 281 -4.49 22.10 -23.06
CA LEU A 281 -4.32 21.09 -24.10
C LEU A 281 -4.16 19.68 -23.53
N ALA A 282 -3.39 19.51 -22.45
CA ALA A 282 -3.22 18.23 -21.79
C ALA A 282 -4.54 17.73 -21.18
N ARG A 283 -5.31 18.63 -20.55
CA ARG A 283 -6.65 18.32 -20.01
C ARG A 283 -7.65 17.98 -21.11
N GLU A 284 -7.67 18.75 -22.20
CA GLU A 284 -8.52 18.49 -23.37
C GLU A 284 -8.27 17.09 -23.95
N ALA A 285 -7.00 16.71 -24.14
CA ALA A 285 -6.63 15.37 -24.61
C ALA A 285 -7.05 14.26 -23.62
N ALA A 286 -6.97 14.53 -22.30
CA ALA A 286 -7.36 13.58 -21.25
C ALA A 286 -8.88 13.41 -21.15
N GLU A 287 -9.69 14.40 -21.52
CA GLU A 287 -11.16 14.38 -21.38
C GLU A 287 -11.91 13.97 -22.65
N THR A 288 -11.30 14.21 -23.81
CA THR A 288 -11.91 13.93 -25.12
C THR A 288 -11.81 12.44 -25.48
N GLU A 289 -12.96 11.82 -25.73
CA GLU A 289 -13.03 10.46 -26.25
C GLU A 289 -12.55 10.42 -27.72
N ASN A 290 -11.84 9.36 -28.12
CA ASN A 290 -11.25 9.20 -29.46
C ASN A 290 -10.22 10.28 -29.86
N PHE A 291 -9.62 10.97 -28.90
CA PHE A 291 -8.47 11.86 -29.15
C PHE A 291 -7.27 11.05 -29.68
N PRO A 292 -6.39 11.61 -30.53
CA PRO A 292 -5.17 10.93 -30.98
C PRO A 292 -4.39 10.30 -29.83
N GLU A 293 -4.16 8.99 -29.91
CA GLU A 293 -3.50 8.24 -28.84
C GLU A 293 -2.02 8.00 -29.16
N THR A 294 -1.17 8.13 -28.16
CA THR A 294 0.20 7.64 -28.20
C THR A 294 0.31 6.43 -27.28
N PRO A 295 0.50 5.22 -27.84
CA PRO A 295 0.71 4.03 -27.03
C PRO A 295 1.93 4.21 -26.12
N LEU A 296 1.74 3.99 -24.83
CA LEU A 296 2.82 4.05 -23.85
C LEU A 296 2.72 2.89 -22.87
N GLU A 297 3.87 2.26 -22.62
CA GLU A 297 3.98 1.12 -21.70
C GLU A 297 3.40 1.42 -20.32
N LEU A 298 2.72 0.43 -19.74
CA LEU A 298 2.08 0.49 -18.44
C LEU A 298 3.12 0.61 -17.32
N PRO A 299 2.93 1.55 -16.38
CA PRO A 299 3.89 1.77 -15.32
C PRO A 299 3.85 0.65 -14.29
N LYS A 300 5.01 0.23 -13.76
CA LYS A 300 5.06 -0.85 -12.74
C LYS A 300 4.27 -0.50 -11.49
N SER A 301 4.10 0.79 -11.19
CA SER A 301 3.29 1.30 -10.08
C SER A 301 1.79 0.99 -10.25
N PHE A 302 1.25 1.15 -11.46
CA PHE A 302 -0.12 0.78 -11.79
C PHE A 302 -0.35 -0.70 -11.56
N ILE A 303 0.51 -1.56 -12.13
CA ILE A 303 0.42 -3.02 -12.00
C ILE A 303 0.49 -3.47 -10.53
N LYS A 304 1.41 -2.89 -9.75
CA LYS A 304 1.51 -3.18 -8.30
C LYS A 304 0.23 -2.78 -7.56
N THR A 305 -0.36 -1.65 -7.92
CA THR A 305 -1.60 -1.15 -7.31
C THR A 305 -2.78 -2.05 -7.68
N PHE A 306 -2.92 -2.42 -8.95
CA PHE A 306 -3.92 -3.35 -9.45
C PHE A 306 -3.86 -4.70 -8.73
N LEU A 307 -2.68 -5.33 -8.68
CA LEU A 307 -2.50 -6.61 -7.99
C LEU A 307 -2.79 -6.51 -6.48
N ARG A 308 -2.47 -5.37 -5.85
CA ARG A 308 -2.81 -5.11 -4.45
C ARG A 308 -4.32 -4.96 -4.24
N GLN A 309 -5.02 -4.28 -5.14
CA GLN A 309 -6.48 -4.12 -5.08
C GLN A 309 -7.18 -5.47 -5.26
N LYS A 310 -6.76 -6.29 -6.23
CA LYS A 310 -7.27 -7.66 -6.39
C LYS A 310 -7.08 -8.50 -5.12
N MET A 311 -5.88 -8.47 -4.54
CA MET A 311 -5.59 -9.16 -3.27
C MET A 311 -6.50 -8.68 -2.12
N LEU A 312 -6.71 -7.37 -1.99
CA LEU A 312 -7.59 -6.78 -0.97
C LEU A 312 -9.05 -7.17 -1.20
N ALA A 313 -9.53 -7.19 -2.44
CA ALA A 313 -10.88 -7.60 -2.78
C ALA A 313 -11.13 -9.07 -2.41
N THR A 314 -10.21 -9.97 -2.78
CA THR A 314 -10.29 -11.39 -2.38
C THR A 314 -10.23 -11.56 -0.85
N TRP A 315 -9.40 -10.78 -0.17
CA TRP A 315 -9.36 -10.82 1.29
C TRP A 315 -10.66 -10.30 1.91
N GLN A 316 -11.23 -9.23 1.36
CA GLN A 316 -12.50 -8.66 1.83
C GLN A 316 -13.65 -9.67 1.67
N MET A 317 -13.77 -10.33 0.51
CA MET A 317 -14.77 -11.40 0.29
C MET A 317 -14.63 -12.51 1.34
N ALA A 318 -13.41 -13.03 1.55
CA ALA A 318 -13.17 -14.05 2.57
C ALA A 318 -13.45 -13.56 4.00
N TRP A 319 -13.35 -12.25 4.25
CA TRP A 319 -13.67 -11.66 5.54
C TRP A 319 -15.18 -11.51 5.75
N ASP A 320 -15.92 -11.12 4.71
CA ASP A 320 -17.37 -10.98 4.76
C ASP A 320 -18.06 -12.35 4.85
N ASP A 321 -17.65 -13.31 4.01
CA ASP A 321 -18.25 -14.65 3.93
C ASP A 321 -17.78 -15.63 5.03
N GLY A 322 -16.72 -15.27 5.75
CA GLY A 322 -16.15 -16.12 6.80
C GLY A 322 -17.09 -16.32 7.99
N ASP A 323 -16.97 -17.45 8.66
CA ASP A 323 -17.72 -17.78 9.89
C ASP A 323 -16.92 -17.46 11.17
N THR A 324 -15.60 -17.37 11.07
CA THR A 324 -14.72 -17.07 12.22
C THR A 324 -14.47 -15.58 12.41
N GLY A 325 -14.20 -15.18 13.66
CA GLY A 325 -13.83 -13.80 14.00
C GLY A 325 -14.98 -12.79 13.91
N ARG A 326 -16.24 -13.22 13.93
CA ARG A 326 -17.43 -12.34 13.71
C ARG A 326 -17.52 -11.17 14.69
N LEU A 327 -17.10 -11.33 15.94
CA LEU A 327 -17.01 -10.22 16.91
C LEU A 327 -16.12 -9.08 16.38
N ILE A 328 -15.00 -9.43 15.73
CA ILE A 328 -14.09 -8.46 15.14
C ILE A 328 -14.63 -7.93 13.82
N HIS A 329 -15.33 -8.73 13.00
CA HIS A 329 -16.00 -8.24 11.79
C HIS A 329 -17.04 -7.17 12.12
N ASN A 330 -17.81 -7.41 13.18
CA ASN A 330 -18.75 -6.43 13.71
C ASN A 330 -18.09 -5.12 14.13
N ILE A 331 -16.80 -5.09 14.47
CA ILE A 331 -16.08 -3.86 14.84
C ILE A 331 -15.34 -3.26 13.64
N ILE A 332 -14.70 -4.11 12.84
CA ILE A 332 -13.82 -3.80 11.71
C ILE A 332 -14.33 -4.57 10.49
N PRO A 333 -15.36 -4.06 9.80
CA PRO A 333 -15.96 -4.77 8.66
C PRO A 333 -15.08 -4.69 7.40
N LYS A 334 -14.18 -3.70 7.30
CA LYS A 334 -13.32 -3.50 6.12
C LYS A 334 -11.87 -3.89 6.42
N VAL A 335 -11.30 -4.75 5.58
CA VAL A 335 -9.90 -5.16 5.67
C VAL A 335 -8.97 -4.03 5.24
N SER A 336 -7.78 -3.97 5.83
CA SER A 336 -6.78 -2.94 5.52
C SER A 336 -5.36 -3.50 5.69
N LEU A 337 -4.39 -2.92 4.97
CA LEU A 337 -2.97 -3.18 5.24
C LEU A 337 -2.42 -2.30 6.37
N HIS A 338 -3.23 -1.38 6.91
CA HIS A 338 -2.89 -0.61 8.11
C HIS A 338 -3.35 -1.39 9.34
N PRO A 339 -2.46 -1.61 10.33
CA PRO A 339 -2.86 -2.28 11.56
C PRO A 339 -3.79 -1.37 12.37
N ILE A 340 -4.71 -1.99 13.09
CA ILE A 340 -5.38 -1.35 14.20
C ILE A 340 -4.41 -1.40 15.38
N ASN A 341 -3.96 -0.24 15.84
CA ASN A 341 -2.98 -0.10 16.93
C ASN A 341 -3.63 -0.41 18.30
N TRP A 342 -4.14 -1.63 18.45
CA TRP A 342 -4.70 -2.13 19.69
C TRP A 342 -3.61 -2.72 20.57
N THR A 343 -3.71 -2.45 21.87
CA THR A 343 -2.89 -3.12 22.88
C THR A 343 -3.30 -4.59 23.03
N ARG A 344 -2.45 -5.42 23.64
CA ARG A 344 -2.82 -6.82 23.96
C ARG A 344 -4.16 -6.90 24.69
N ASN A 345 -4.36 -6.05 25.71
CA ASN A 345 -5.58 -6.05 26.52
C ASN A 345 -6.82 -5.70 25.69
N GLU A 346 -6.71 -4.75 24.77
CA GLU A 346 -7.79 -4.42 23.82
C GLU A 346 -8.10 -5.61 22.90
N VAL A 347 -7.08 -6.29 22.38
CA VAL A 347 -7.29 -7.51 21.56
C VAL A 347 -8.02 -8.58 22.35
N LEU A 348 -7.64 -8.86 23.61
CA LEU A 348 -8.33 -9.86 24.44
C LEU A 348 -9.79 -9.47 24.71
N PHE A 349 -10.04 -8.19 24.98
CA PHE A 349 -11.39 -7.66 25.25
C PHE A 349 -12.29 -7.76 24.02
N PHE A 350 -11.87 -7.18 22.89
CA PHE A 350 -12.72 -7.11 21.68
C PHE A 350 -12.91 -8.46 20.99
N THR A 351 -11.96 -9.37 21.14
CA THR A 351 -12.16 -10.75 20.65
C THR A 351 -13.04 -11.56 21.60
N GLY A 352 -13.15 -11.16 22.88
CA GLY A 352 -13.77 -11.98 23.93
C GLY A 352 -12.92 -13.17 24.36
N HIS A 353 -11.64 -13.22 23.97
CA HIS A 353 -10.68 -14.27 24.33
C HIS A 353 -9.71 -13.76 25.40
N GLY A 354 -10.17 -13.69 26.65
CA GLY A 354 -9.41 -13.10 27.77
C GLY A 354 -9.68 -13.80 29.10
N PRO A 355 -9.32 -13.18 30.23
CA PRO A 355 -9.57 -13.70 31.59
C PRO A 355 -11.04 -13.49 31.99
N PHE A 356 -11.97 -13.96 31.16
CA PHE A 356 -13.41 -13.82 31.37
C PHE A 356 -13.99 -15.19 31.72
N PRO A 357 -14.72 -15.37 32.84
CA PRO A 357 -15.33 -16.65 33.20
C PRO A 357 -16.14 -17.28 32.07
N SER A 358 -16.91 -16.47 31.32
CA SER A 358 -17.68 -16.95 30.17
C SER A 358 -16.82 -17.60 29.09
N PHE A 359 -15.61 -17.06 28.87
CA PHE A 359 -14.63 -17.62 27.94
C PHE A 359 -13.92 -18.84 28.55
N LEU A 360 -13.46 -18.75 29.79
CA LEU A 360 -12.68 -19.79 30.45
C LEU A 360 -13.50 -21.08 30.60
N HIS A 361 -14.77 -20.97 31.01
CA HIS A 361 -15.70 -22.10 31.10
C HIS A 361 -15.92 -22.78 29.75
N ARG A 362 -16.15 -22.00 28.68
CA ARG A 362 -16.32 -22.53 27.31
C ARG A 362 -15.12 -23.36 26.83
N PHE A 363 -13.93 -23.12 27.38
CA PHE A 363 -12.71 -23.86 27.07
C PHE A 363 -12.28 -24.85 28.17
N ASN A 364 -13.16 -25.16 29.11
CA ASN A 364 -12.90 -26.08 30.24
C ASN A 364 -11.68 -25.67 31.08
N LEU A 365 -11.48 -24.36 31.26
CA LEU A 365 -10.41 -23.77 32.09
C LEU A 365 -10.95 -23.19 33.41
N ALA A 366 -12.27 -23.19 33.59
CA ALA A 366 -12.96 -22.77 34.80
C ALA A 366 -14.24 -23.60 34.94
N GLU A 367 -14.68 -23.86 36.18
CA GLU A 367 -15.86 -24.67 36.49
C GLU A 367 -17.17 -23.97 36.18
N THR A 368 -17.19 -22.63 36.19
CA THR A 368 -18.40 -21.85 35.96
C THR A 368 -18.17 -20.69 34.99
N SER A 369 -19.23 -20.29 34.29
CA SER A 369 -19.23 -19.10 33.42
C SER A 369 -19.56 -17.80 34.16
N PHE A 370 -19.82 -17.90 35.46
CA PHE A 370 -20.28 -16.80 36.30
C PHE A 370 -19.11 -16.01 36.92
N CYS A 371 -19.31 -14.72 37.06
CA CYS A 371 -18.51 -13.86 37.90
C CYS A 371 -18.95 -14.03 39.36
N SER A 372 -18.07 -13.73 40.32
CA SER A 372 -18.39 -13.70 41.75
C SER A 372 -19.54 -12.76 42.15
N CYS A 373 -19.97 -11.85 41.27
CA CYS A 373 -21.18 -11.05 41.48
C CYS A 373 -22.49 -11.76 41.07
N GLY A 374 -22.43 -13.01 40.62
CA GLY A 374 -23.60 -13.84 40.27
C GLY A 374 -23.98 -13.83 38.77
N GLU A 375 -23.49 -12.86 37.99
CA GLU A 375 -23.82 -12.71 36.57
C GLU A 375 -22.80 -13.39 35.64
N ILE A 376 -23.15 -13.60 34.36
CA ILE A 376 -22.24 -14.21 33.38
C ILE A 376 -21.04 -13.26 33.14
N GLY A 377 -19.83 -13.77 33.41
CA GLY A 377 -18.59 -13.00 33.35
C GLY A 377 -18.09 -12.76 31.92
N THR A 378 -18.80 -11.92 31.16
CA THR A 378 -18.47 -11.50 29.77
C THR A 378 -17.66 -10.20 29.75
N PRO A 379 -16.97 -9.86 28.63
CA PRO A 379 -16.28 -8.57 28.50
C PRO A 379 -17.21 -7.37 28.74
N ILE A 380 -18.43 -7.42 28.17
CA ILE A 380 -19.40 -6.33 28.31
C ILE A 380 -19.89 -6.19 29.76
N HIS A 381 -20.15 -7.32 30.44
CA HIS A 381 -20.56 -7.32 31.85
C HIS A 381 -19.56 -6.55 32.72
N TYR A 382 -18.27 -6.88 32.62
CA TYR A 382 -17.21 -6.18 33.36
C TYR A 382 -17.03 -4.71 32.95
N ALA A 383 -17.38 -4.36 31.73
CA ALA A 383 -17.22 -3.00 31.23
C ALA A 383 -18.42 -2.09 31.54
N THR A 384 -19.57 -2.62 31.95
CA THR A 384 -20.79 -1.81 32.05
C THR A 384 -21.62 -1.98 33.33
N VAL A 385 -21.61 -3.15 33.97
CA VAL A 385 -22.58 -3.45 35.06
C VAL A 385 -22.01 -4.24 36.24
N CYS A 386 -20.84 -4.87 36.13
CA CYS A 386 -20.28 -5.67 37.23
C CYS A 386 -19.96 -4.79 38.46
N LEU A 387 -20.50 -5.16 39.62
CA LEU A 387 -20.29 -4.44 40.89
C LEU A 387 -18.81 -4.37 41.30
N LEU A 388 -18.01 -5.36 40.91
CA LEU A 388 -16.58 -5.44 41.23
C LEU A 388 -15.71 -4.55 40.33
N THR A 389 -16.26 -3.93 39.28
CA THR A 389 -15.49 -3.15 38.30
C THR A 389 -16.08 -1.76 38.04
N THR A 390 -16.86 -1.21 38.98
CA THR A 390 -17.56 0.08 38.88
C THR A 390 -16.68 1.23 38.40
N SER A 391 -15.43 1.30 38.88
CA SER A 391 -14.46 2.35 38.49
C SER A 391 -14.09 2.35 37.00
N TYR A 392 -14.38 1.26 36.27
CA TYR A 392 -14.06 1.10 34.84
C TYR A 392 -15.28 1.20 33.94
N HIS A 393 -16.47 1.42 34.50
CA HIS A 393 -17.72 1.36 33.76
C HIS A 393 -17.80 2.38 32.62
N MET A 394 -18.50 1.95 31.59
CA MET A 394 -18.99 2.74 30.47
C MET A 394 -20.50 2.55 30.37
N ALA A 395 -21.19 3.50 29.76
CA ALA A 395 -22.64 3.45 29.61
C ALA A 395 -23.07 2.11 28.96
N PRO A 396 -23.98 1.33 29.57
CA PRO A 396 -24.42 0.07 29.01
C PRO A 396 -25.22 0.30 27.72
N PRO A 397 -25.03 -0.53 26.67
CA PRO A 397 -25.91 -0.51 25.52
C PRO A 397 -27.17 -1.34 25.77
N SER A 398 -28.26 -1.04 25.06
CA SER A 398 -29.33 -2.02 24.91
C SER A 398 -28.85 -3.21 24.06
N GLN A 399 -29.51 -4.36 24.19
CA GLN A 399 -29.07 -5.62 23.58
C GLN A 399 -28.88 -5.52 22.07
N GLN A 400 -29.80 -4.84 21.37
CA GLN A 400 -29.74 -4.63 19.91
C GLN A 400 -28.57 -3.73 19.47
N HIS A 401 -28.09 -2.84 20.35
CA HIS A 401 -27.04 -1.87 20.05
C HIS A 401 -25.65 -2.32 20.50
N GLN A 402 -25.47 -3.55 21.01
CA GLN A 402 -24.17 -4.05 21.43
C GLN A 402 -23.08 -3.95 20.33
N PRO A 403 -23.32 -4.31 19.05
CA PRO A 403 -22.30 -4.17 18.01
C PRO A 403 -21.84 -2.71 17.79
N ILE A 404 -22.80 -1.78 17.83
CA ILE A 404 -22.54 -0.34 17.69
C ILE A 404 -21.74 0.17 18.89
N TRP A 405 -22.06 -0.31 20.08
CA TRP A 405 -21.33 0.01 21.29
C TRP A 405 -19.86 -0.40 21.21
N PHE A 406 -19.58 -1.65 20.80
CA PHE A 406 -18.20 -2.11 20.62
C PHE A 406 -17.44 -1.29 19.58
N ARG A 407 -18.07 -0.89 18.46
CA ARG A 407 -17.47 0.03 17.48
C ARG A 407 -17.10 1.38 18.10
N ARG A 408 -18.03 2.00 18.84
CA ARG A 408 -17.79 3.30 19.49
C ARG A 408 -16.65 3.22 20.50
N VAL A 409 -16.66 2.17 21.32
CA VAL A 409 -15.64 1.91 22.34
C VAL A 409 -14.27 1.64 21.70
N ALA A 410 -14.21 0.88 20.61
CA ALA A 410 -12.99 0.63 19.85
C ALA A 410 -12.38 1.89 19.22
N ASN A 411 -13.23 2.83 18.77
CA ASN A 411 -12.78 4.06 18.12
C ASN A 411 -12.48 5.20 19.11
N ASN A 412 -12.81 5.06 20.40
CA ASN A 412 -12.59 6.08 21.42
C ASN A 412 -11.34 5.75 22.27
N SER A 413 -10.35 6.65 22.30
CA SER A 413 -9.09 6.45 23.04
C SER A 413 -9.28 6.37 24.56
N THR A 414 -10.20 7.15 25.13
CA THR A 414 -10.53 7.13 26.56
C THR A 414 -11.20 5.82 26.95
N SER A 415 -12.16 5.34 26.15
CA SER A 415 -12.80 4.03 26.35
C SER A 415 -11.80 2.88 26.26
N ARG A 416 -10.89 2.93 25.27
CA ARG A 416 -9.81 1.92 25.17
C ARG A 416 -8.86 1.94 26.36
N ARG A 417 -8.54 3.11 26.91
CA ARG A 417 -7.75 3.22 28.15
C ARG A 417 -8.48 2.60 29.35
N LYS A 418 -9.80 2.82 29.47
CA LYS A 418 -10.62 2.13 30.49
C LYS A 418 -10.56 0.61 30.33
N ILE A 419 -10.70 0.09 29.11
CA ILE A 419 -10.54 -1.35 28.82
C ILE A 419 -9.16 -1.85 29.20
N HIS A 420 -8.11 -1.12 28.85
CA HIS A 420 -6.74 -1.50 29.18
C HIS A 420 -6.57 -1.68 30.70
N ASN A 421 -7.04 -0.71 31.49
CA ASN A 421 -6.96 -0.73 32.94
C ASN A 421 -7.86 -1.82 33.55
N LEU A 422 -9.07 -1.99 33.02
CA LEU A 422 -9.99 -3.07 33.42
C LEU A 422 -9.31 -4.43 33.28
N LEU A 423 -8.73 -4.72 32.12
CA LEU A 423 -8.06 -6.01 31.89
C LEU A 423 -6.82 -6.19 32.74
N HIS A 424 -6.08 -5.12 33.00
CA HIS A 424 -4.95 -5.16 33.93
C HIS A 424 -5.42 -5.51 35.35
N PHE A 425 -6.53 -4.91 35.80
CA PHE A 425 -7.13 -5.22 37.09
C PHE A 425 -7.63 -6.67 37.18
N LEU A 426 -8.38 -7.15 36.18
CA LEU A 426 -8.85 -8.54 36.11
C LEU A 426 -7.69 -9.56 36.13
N GLN A 427 -6.54 -9.21 35.52
CA GLN A 427 -5.35 -10.08 35.51
C GLN A 427 -4.56 -10.05 36.80
N ARG A 428 -4.58 -8.93 37.53
CA ARG A 428 -3.88 -8.79 38.81
C ARG A 428 -4.66 -9.45 39.95
N GLU A 429 -5.96 -9.20 40.01
CA GLU A 429 -6.83 -9.66 41.11
C GLU A 429 -7.61 -10.92 40.74
N THR A 430 -6.96 -11.90 40.10
CA THR A 430 -7.67 -13.09 39.56
C THR A 430 -8.43 -13.90 40.59
N SER A 431 -8.04 -13.88 41.87
CA SER A 431 -8.76 -14.51 42.98
C SER A 431 -10.13 -13.87 43.24
N LEU A 432 -10.27 -12.55 43.09
CA LEU A 432 -11.53 -11.84 43.33
C LEU A 432 -12.65 -12.20 42.33
N PHE A 433 -12.26 -12.72 41.16
CA PHE A 433 -13.18 -12.98 40.05
C PHE A 433 -13.44 -14.47 39.80
N ARG A 434 -12.91 -15.34 40.66
CA ARG A 434 -13.27 -16.75 40.69
C ARG A 434 -14.28 -16.97 41.81
N PRO A 435 -15.41 -17.65 41.55
CA PRO A 435 -16.25 -18.13 42.64
C PRO A 435 -15.43 -19.08 43.52
N ASP A 436 -15.72 -19.07 44.82
CA ASP A 436 -15.08 -20.01 45.75
C ASP A 436 -15.36 -21.45 45.30
N PRO A 437 -14.36 -22.35 45.34
CA PRO A 437 -14.59 -23.75 45.09
C PRO A 437 -15.54 -24.29 46.16
N ASN A 438 -16.62 -24.94 45.71
CA ASN A 438 -17.59 -25.61 46.60
C ASN A 438 -16.96 -26.77 47.38
#